data_AF-A0A7T5BV06-F1
#
_entry.id   AF-A0A7T5BV06-F1
#
_cell.length_a   1.000
_cell.length_b   1.000
_cell.length_c   1.000
_cell.angle_alpha   90.00
_cell.angle_beta   90.00
_cell.angle_gamma   90.00
#
_symmetry.space_group_name_H-M   'P 1'
#
loop_
_entity.id
_entity.type
_entity.pdbx_description
1 polymer ?
#
loop_
_entity_poly.entity_id
_entity_poly.type
_entity_poly.pdbx_seq_one_letter_code
_entity_poly.pdbx_strand_id
1 'polypeptide(L)' 'SNDATATLIVPLLYHIARTMHVHPLLLMVPGAIATEFAFWLPTSTPSNVVGFATGHIEIKDMLKLGVPLKVAGIVVLSIL' A
#
# COMPACT_ATOMS: atom_id res chain seq x y z
N SER A 1 -3.53 6.89 -6.44
CA SER A 1 -2.80 6.01 -7.37
C SER A 1 -1.56 5.52 -6.65
N ASN A 2 -1.40 4.21 -6.56
CA ASN A 2 -0.31 3.59 -5.80
C ASN A 2 1.05 3.90 -6.44
N ASP A 3 1.15 3.84 -7.77
CA ASP A 3 2.38 4.14 -8.53
C ASP A 3 2.87 5.59 -8.34
N ALA A 4 1.94 6.54 -8.33
CA ALA A 4 2.27 7.94 -8.09
C ALA A 4 2.85 8.12 -6.68
N THR A 5 2.24 7.46 -5.68
CA THR A 5 2.74 7.47 -4.31
C THR A 5 4.10 6.78 -4.20
N ALA A 6 4.30 5.63 -4.85
CA ALA A 6 5.58 4.91 -4.87
C ALA A 6 6.70 5.77 -5.47
N THR A 7 6.43 6.43 -6.60
CA THR A 7 7.40 7.30 -7.28
C THR A 7 7.86 8.46 -6.40
N LEU A 8 6.99 8.98 -5.54
CA LEU A 8 7.31 10.07 -4.60
C LEU A 8 8.01 9.56 -3.33
N ILE A 9 7.57 8.42 -2.79
CA ILE A 9 8.03 7.90 -1.49
C ILE A 9 9.37 7.16 -1.62
N VAL A 10 9.59 6.38 -2.67
CA VAL A 10 10.80 5.54 -2.82
C VAL A 10 12.12 6.37 -2.82
N PRO A 11 12.22 7.50 -3.54
CA PRO A 11 13.42 8.35 -3.47
C PRO A 11 13.65 8.95 -2.08
N LEU A 12 12.58 9.27 -1.34
CA LEU A 12 12.66 9.77 0.03
C LEU A 12 13.21 8.68 0.97
N LEU A 13 12.70 7.45 0.85
CA LEU A 13 13.19 6.30 1.63
C LEU A 13 14.66 5.97 1.34
N TYR A 14 15.09 6.12 0.08
CA TYR A 14 16.50 6.00 -0.29
C TYR A 14 17.37 7.02 0.47
N HIS A 15 16.95 8.28 0.53
CA HIS A 15 17.66 9.32 1.26
C HIS A 15 17.72 9.06 2.77
N ILE A 16 16.61 8.61 3.35
CA ILE A 16 16.54 8.23 4.77
C ILE A 16 17.51 7.09 5.06
N ALA A 17 17.54 6.04 4.22
CA ALA A 17 18.44 4.91 4.39
C ALA A 17 19.92 5.32 4.32
N ARG A 18 20.25 6.23 3.40
CA ARG A 18 21.61 6.81 3.26
C ARG A 18 22.02 7.56 4.52
N THR A 19 21.11 8.35 5.11
CA THR A 19 21.35 9.09 6.36
C THR A 19 21.50 8.15 7.57
N MET A 20 20.74 7.05 7.59
CA MET A 20 20.83 6.03 8.64
C MET A 20 22.03 5.07 8.47
N HIS A 21 22.82 5.22 7.40
CA HIS A 21 23.91 4.31 7.05
C HIS A 21 23.49 2.84 6.90
N VAL A 22 22.24 2.60 6.46
CA VAL A 22 21.70 1.25 6.20
C VAL A 22 21.58 1.00 4.69
N HIS A 23 21.50 -0.27 4.31
CA HIS A 23 21.32 -0.63 2.90
C HIS A 23 19.96 -0.11 2.38
N PRO A 24 19.90 0.71 1.30
CA PRO A 24 18.66 1.36 0.87
C PRO A 24 17.49 0.44 0.58
N LEU A 25 17.77 -0.77 0.08
CA LEU A 25 16.74 -1.79 -0.17
C LEU A 25 15.93 -2.16 1.09
N LEU A 26 16.52 -2.07 2.29
CA LEU A 26 15.82 -2.36 3.54
C LEU A 26 14.62 -1.44 3.79
N LEU A 27 14.65 -0.19 3.29
CA LEU A 27 13.53 0.74 3.41
C LEU A 27 12.72 0.81 2.12
N MET A 28 13.39 0.81 0.96
CA MET A 28 12.75 0.98 -0.33
C MET A 28 11.82 -0.19 -0.69
N VAL A 29 12.22 -1.43 -0.45
CA VAL A 29 11.43 -2.62 -0.81
C VAL A 29 10.13 -2.70 0.00
N PRO A 30 10.14 -2.71 1.35
CA PRO A 30 8.90 -2.74 2.12
C PRO A 30 8.08 -1.46 1.90
N GLY A 31 8.73 -0.31 1.72
CA GLY A 31 8.05 0.95 1.40
C GLY A 31 7.29 0.91 0.08
N ALA A 32 7.89 0.35 -0.98
CA ALA A 32 7.24 0.19 -2.28
C ALA A 32 6.03 -0.76 -2.15
N ILE A 33 6.19 -1.92 -1.53
CA ILE A 33 5.10 -2.89 -1.35
C ILE A 33 3.96 -2.28 -0.50
N ALA A 34 4.28 -1.51 0.53
CA ALA A 34 3.29 -0.84 1.37
C ALA A 34 2.41 0.16 0.60
N THR A 35 2.92 0.78 -0.47
CA THR A 35 2.12 1.68 -1.31
C THR A 35 1.04 0.96 -2.12
N GLU A 36 1.14 -0.36 -2.29
CA GLU A 36 0.16 -1.17 -3.01
C GLU A 36 -1.05 -1.57 -2.15
N PHE A 37 -0.95 -1.48 -0.82
CA PHE A 37 -2.01 -1.87 0.12
C PHE A 37 -3.17 -0.86 0.22
N ALA A 38 -3.74 -0.51 -0.92
CA ALA A 38 -4.83 0.45 -1.06
C ALA A 38 -6.20 -0.25 -1.18
N PHE A 39 -6.67 -0.82 -0.06
CA PHE A 39 -7.89 -1.66 -0.03
C PHE A 39 -9.15 -0.97 0.52
N TRP A 40 -9.07 0.31 0.89
CA TRP A 40 -10.13 0.95 1.68
C TRP A 40 -11.20 1.68 0.86
N LEU A 41 -10.87 2.09 -0.36
CA LEU A 41 -11.75 2.92 -1.18
C LEU A 41 -11.86 2.36 -2.60
N PRO A 42 -12.99 2.61 -3.29
CA PRO A 42 -13.17 2.19 -4.68
C PRO A 42 -12.12 2.82 -5.60
N THR A 43 -11.79 4.09 -5.38
CA THR A 43 -10.89 4.89 -6.24
C THR A 43 -9.41 4.54 -6.12
N SER A 44 -9.05 3.60 -5.23
CA SER A 44 -7.66 3.24 -4.95
C SER A 44 -7.00 2.48 -6.10
N THR A 45 -7.72 1.57 -6.75
CA THR A 45 -7.23 0.73 -7.86
C THR A 45 -8.35 0.44 -8.85
N PRO A 46 -8.06 0.22 -10.16
CA PRO A 46 -9.09 -0.15 -11.13
C PRO A 46 -9.88 -1.41 -10.73
N SER A 47 -9.24 -2.38 -10.09
CA SER A 47 -9.90 -3.59 -9.59
C SER A 47 -10.98 -3.29 -8.55
N ASN A 48 -10.71 -2.39 -7.61
CA ASN A 48 -11.67 -1.96 -6.59
C ASN A 48 -12.85 -1.20 -7.22
N VAL A 49 -12.58 -0.35 -8.23
CA VAL A 49 -13.64 0.36 -8.98
C VAL A 49 -14.55 -0.63 -9.71
N VAL A 50 -13.99 -1.62 -10.40
CA VAL A 50 -14.76 -2.63 -11.13
C VAL A 50 -15.65 -3.44 -10.20
N GLY A 51 -15.14 -3.85 -9.04
CA GLY A 51 -15.94 -4.53 -8.01
C GLY A 51 -17.07 -3.67 -7.47
N PHE A 52 -16.80 -2.40 -7.14
CA PHE A 52 -17.81 -1.46 -6.66
C PHE A 52 -18.89 -1.14 -7.71
N ALA A 53 -18.51 -1.06 -8.99
CA ALA A 53 -19.43 -0.80 -10.09
C ALA A 53 -20.48 -1.91 -10.32
N THR A 54 -20.31 -3.09 -9.71
CA THR A 54 -21.31 -4.16 -9.76
C THR A 54 -22.61 -3.83 -9.01
N GLY A 55 -22.62 -2.80 -8.16
CA GLY A 55 -23.77 -2.39 -7.35
C GLY A 55 -24.05 -3.28 -6.12
N HIS A 56 -23.26 -4.33 -5.91
CA HIS A 56 -23.43 -5.28 -4.80
C HIS A 56 -22.44 -5.06 -3.63
N ILE A 57 -21.49 -4.14 -3.78
CA ILE A 57 -20.43 -3.88 -2.81
C ILE A 57 -20.56 -2.44 -2.31
N GLU A 58 -20.80 -2.26 -1.01
CA GLU A 58 -20.79 -0.93 -0.40
C GLU A 58 -19.38 -0.54 0.07
N ILE A 59 -19.15 0.76 0.27
CA ILE A 59 -17.90 1.27 0.87
C ILE A 59 -17.65 0.62 2.24
N LYS A 60 -18.71 0.31 3.00
CA LYS A 60 -18.62 -0.37 4.30
C LYS A 60 -18.04 -1.78 4.18
N ASP A 61 -18.36 -2.52 3.12
CA ASP A 61 -17.85 -3.87 2.90
C ASP A 61 -16.38 -3.85 2.50
N MET A 62 -16.00 -2.87 1.68
CA MET A 62 -14.60 -2.61 1.34
C MET A 62 -13.77 -2.25 2.56
N LEU A 63 -14.28 -1.43 3.48
CA LEU A 63 -13.59 -1.12 4.74
C LEU A 63 -13.45 -2.35 5.65
N LYS A 64 -14.52 -3.14 5.81
CA LYS A 64 -14.51 -4.35 6.64
C LYS A 64 -13.48 -5.39 6.18
N LEU A 65 -13.31 -5.55 4.87
CA LEU A 65 -12.33 -6.48 4.29
C LEU A 65 -10.94 -5.86 4.13
N GLY A 66 -10.87 -4.58 3.76
CA GLY A 66 -9.61 -3.90 3.46
C GLY A 66 -8.78 -3.54 4.68
N VAL A 67 -9.41 -3.26 5.83
CA VAL A 67 -8.68 -3.01 7.10
C VAL A 67 -7.88 -4.23 7.57
N PRO A 68 -8.48 -5.42 7.76
CA PRO A 68 -7.73 -6.60 8.20
C PRO A 68 -6.67 -7.02 7.17
N LEU A 69 -6.94 -6.89 5.87
CA LEU A 69 -5.97 -7.22 4.83
C LEU A 69 -4.73 -6.30 4.88
N LYS A 70 -4.94 -5.00 5.13
CA LYS A 70 -3.84 -4.04 5.29
C LYS A 70 -3.04 -4.32 6.56
N VAL A 71 -3.69 -4.63 7.67
CA VAL A 71 -3.00 -4.99 8.92
C VAL A 71 -2.16 -6.24 8.73
N ALA A 72 -2.72 -7.29 8.13
CA ALA A 72 -1.98 -8.52 7.82
C ALA A 72 -0.77 -8.24 6.90
N GLY A 73 -0.95 -7.43 5.86
CA GLY A 73 0.13 -7.02 4.96
C GLY A 73 1.25 -6.26 5.67
N ILE A 74 0.92 -5.33 6.58
CA ILE A 74 1.90 -4.60 7.38
C ILE A 74 2.66 -5.56 8.30
N VAL A 75 1.97 -6.52 8.94
CA VAL A 75 2.62 -7.51 9.83
C VAL A 75 3.59 -8.37 9.04
N VAL A 76 3.18 -8.89 7.87
CA VAL A 76 4.05 -9.70 7.01
C VAL A 76 5.27 -8.88 6.54
N LEU A 77 5.06 -7.63 6.09
CA LEU A 77 6.16 -6.75 5.69
C LEU A 77 7.10 -6.37 6.83
N SER A 78 6.59 -6.32 8.07
CA SER A 78 7.42 -5.99 9.23
C SER A 78 8.31 -7.16 9.66
N ILE A 79 7.95 -8.39 9.28
CA ILE A 79 8.73 -9.61 9.57
C ILE A 79 9.75 -9.90 8.46
N LEU A 80 9.49 -9.45 7.23
CA LEU A 80 10.38 -9.58 6.07
C LEU A 80 11.59 -8.65 6.15
#